data_AF-A0A857IFQ9-F1
#
_entry.id   AF-A0A857IFQ9-F1
#
_cell.length_a   1.000
_cell.length_b   1.000
_cell.length_c   1.000
_cell.angle_alpha   90.00
_cell.angle_beta   90.00
_cell.angle_gamma   90.00
#
_symmetry.space_group_name_H-M   'P 1'
#
loop_
_entity.id
_entity.type
_entity.pdbx_description
1 polymer ?
#
loop_
_entity_poly.entity_id
_entity_poly.type
_entity_poly.pdbx_seq_one_letter_code
_entity_poly.pdbx_strand_id
1 'polypeptide(L)'
;MQINADNLQSKSIIKFVRKEYYKENQKDFAIRVGSRQSLISKYENGVVSPPSELLIQCMNIYMRKKVIQEEGLNKEVSTNILVGLVESLLGGDDQEQQRRIVANLIKIISNT
;
A
#
# COMPACT_ATOMS: atom_id res chain seq x y z
N MET A 1 -4.62 32.26 3.46
CA MET A 1 -5.03 31.03 2.75
C MET A 1 -4.26 29.87 3.37
N GLN A 2 -4.85 29.21 4.37
CA GLN A 2 -4.24 28.08 5.08
C GLN A 2 -4.24 26.89 4.13
N ILE A 3 -3.08 26.54 3.57
CA ILE A 3 -2.90 25.30 2.83
C ILE A 3 -2.89 24.20 3.89
N ASN A 4 -4.04 23.57 4.12
CA ASN A 4 -4.16 22.45 5.05
C ASN A 4 -3.18 21.35 4.63
N ALA A 5 -2.27 20.97 5.52
CA ALA A 5 -1.28 19.92 5.32
C ALA A 5 -1.93 18.59 4.87
N ASP A 6 -3.14 18.32 5.33
CA ASP A 6 -3.97 17.17 4.93
C ASP A 6 -4.28 17.14 3.43
N ASN A 7 -4.45 18.32 2.82
CA ASN A 7 -4.70 18.47 1.40
C ASN A 7 -3.40 18.23 0.60
N LEU A 8 -2.24 18.59 1.16
CA LEU A 8 -0.93 18.31 0.54
C LEU A 8 -0.59 16.81 0.59
N GLN A 9 -0.93 16.11 1.68
CA GLN A 9 -0.82 14.65 1.78
C GLN A 9 -1.79 13.93 0.84
N SER A 10 -3.03 14.39 0.71
CA SER A 10 -4.03 13.75 -0.16
C SER A 10 -3.66 13.82 -1.65
N LYS A 11 -3.14 14.98 -2.10
CA LYS A 11 -2.64 15.19 -3.47
C LYS A 11 -1.50 14.23 -3.82
N SER A 12 -0.54 14.07 -2.90
CA SER A 12 0.65 13.26 -3.14
C SER A 12 0.32 11.77 -3.21
N ILE A 13 -0.65 11.30 -2.41
CA ILE A 13 -1.04 9.89 -2.35
C ILE A 13 -1.74 9.44 -3.64
N ILE A 14 -2.76 10.17 -4.13
CA ILE A 14 -3.46 9.78 -5.37
C ILE A 14 -2.49 9.78 -6.55
N LYS A 15 -1.65 10.82 -6.64
CA LYS A 15 -0.65 10.93 -7.71
C LYS A 15 0.38 9.81 -7.66
N PHE A 16 0.84 9.44 -6.46
CA PHE A 16 1.74 8.32 -6.25
C PHE A 16 1.08 7.00 -6.67
N VAL A 17 -0.13 6.71 -6.20
CA VAL A 17 -0.81 5.45 -6.50
C VAL A 17 -1.00 5.29 -8.01
N ARG A 18 -1.41 6.36 -8.70
CA ARG A 18 -1.51 6.31 -10.16
C ARG A 18 -0.16 6.11 -10.85
N LYS A 19 0.83 6.96 -10.58
CA LYS A 19 2.11 6.98 -11.33
C LYS A 19 3.04 5.84 -10.93
N GLU A 20 3.18 5.58 -9.64
CA GLU A 20 4.20 4.70 -9.10
C GLU A 20 3.70 3.28 -8.86
N TYR A 21 2.42 3.11 -8.50
CA TYR A 21 1.84 1.77 -8.27
C TYR A 21 1.24 1.20 -9.56
N TYR A 22 0.26 1.88 -10.15
CA TYR A 22 -0.40 1.40 -11.36
C TYR A 22 0.32 1.73 -12.67
N LYS A 23 1.20 2.74 -12.67
CA LYS A 23 1.92 3.22 -13.87
C LYS A 23 0.98 3.67 -15.00
N GLU A 24 -0.14 4.27 -14.62
CA GLU A 24 -1.21 4.68 -15.53
C GLU A 24 -1.18 6.18 -15.82
N ASN A 25 -1.67 6.56 -17.00
CA ASN A 25 -2.07 7.94 -17.25
C ASN A 25 -3.36 8.27 -16.48
N GLN A 26 -3.74 9.55 -16.39
CA GLN A 26 -4.92 9.97 -15.62
C GLN A 26 -6.25 9.45 -16.21
N LYS A 27 -6.30 9.14 -17.51
CA LYS A 27 -7.50 8.63 -18.17
C LYS A 27 -7.76 7.18 -17.76
N ASP A 28 -6.74 6.34 -17.83
CA ASP A 28 -6.86 4.92 -17.49
C ASP A 28 -7.14 4.74 -15.99
N PHE A 29 -6.44 5.51 -15.15
CA PHE A 29 -6.70 5.51 -13.73
C PHE A 29 -8.13 5.97 -13.39
N ALA A 30 -8.65 6.97 -14.11
CA ALA A 30 -10.03 7.42 -13.90
C ALA A 30 -11.04 6.31 -14.20
N ILE A 31 -10.83 5.52 -15.25
CA ILE A 31 -11.68 4.36 -15.56
C ILE A 31 -11.60 3.33 -14.40
N ARG A 32 -10.39 3.03 -13.92
CA ARG A 32 -10.15 2.10 -12.81
C ARG A 32 -10.90 2.48 -11.54
N VAL A 33 -10.94 3.77 -11.19
CA VAL A 33 -11.57 4.25 -9.95
C VAL A 33 -12.99 4.77 -10.16
N GLY A 34 -13.60 4.55 -11.32
CA GLY A 34 -14.97 4.99 -11.61
C GLY A 34 -15.14 6.52 -11.57
N SER A 35 -14.14 7.27 -12.05
CA SER A 35 -14.12 8.74 -12.05
C SER A 35 -13.90 9.33 -13.44
N ARG A 36 -13.83 10.66 -13.53
CA ARG A 36 -13.49 11.40 -14.76
C ARG A 36 -12.03 11.82 -14.72
N GLN A 37 -11.32 11.76 -15.84
CA GLN A 37 -9.92 12.20 -15.93
C GLN A 37 -9.71 13.63 -15.41
N SER A 38 -10.64 14.54 -15.71
CA SER A 38 -10.60 15.92 -15.23
C SER A 38 -10.71 16.03 -13.70
N LEU A 39 -11.47 15.14 -13.06
CA LEU A 39 -11.54 15.05 -11.60
C LEU A 39 -10.24 14.51 -11.02
N ILE A 40 -9.65 13.48 -11.60
CA ILE A 40 -8.32 12.98 -11.19
C ILE A 40 -7.29 14.11 -11.24
N SER A 41 -7.25 14.90 -12.32
CA SER A 41 -6.37 16.05 -12.42
C SER A 41 -6.62 17.09 -11.31
N LYS A 42 -7.89 17.40 -11.01
CA LYS A 42 -8.25 18.32 -9.93
C LYS A 42 -7.86 17.77 -8.54
N TYR A 43 -7.97 16.47 -8.31
CA TYR A 43 -7.56 15.83 -7.06
C TYR A 43 -6.04 15.87 -6.88
N GLU A 44 -5.27 15.53 -7.93
CA GLU A 44 -3.80 15.52 -7.89
C GLU A 44 -3.19 16.92 -7.73
N ASN A 45 -3.87 17.94 -8.24
CA ASN A 45 -3.50 19.34 -8.03
C ASN A 45 -4.16 19.92 -6.76
N GLY A 46 -5.07 19.17 -6.14
CA GLY A 46 -5.93 19.51 -5.01
C GLY A 46 -6.62 20.85 -5.15
N VAL A 47 -7.19 21.04 -6.33
CA VAL A 47 -8.21 22.04 -6.63
C VAL A 47 -9.53 21.64 -5.97
N VAL A 48 -9.79 20.34 -5.88
CA VAL A 48 -10.99 19.75 -5.24
C VAL A 48 -10.55 18.59 -4.37
N SER A 49 -11.22 18.39 -3.24
CA SER A 49 -11.00 17.22 -2.38
C SER A 49 -11.52 15.95 -3.06
N PRO A 50 -10.73 14.85 -3.08
CA PRO A 50 -11.22 13.58 -3.54
C PRO A 50 -12.32 13.04 -2.60
N PRO A 51 -13.24 12.20 -3.11
CA PRO A 51 -14.15 11.43 -2.25
C PRO A 51 -13.36 10.62 -1.22
N SER A 52 -13.87 10.53 0.01
CA SER A 52 -13.19 9.84 1.11
C SER A 52 -12.85 8.38 0.79
N GLU A 53 -13.74 7.68 0.08
CA GLU A 53 -13.52 6.30 -0.34
C GLU A 53 -12.30 6.15 -1.25
N LEU A 54 -12.17 7.01 -2.27
CA LEU A 54 -11.01 7.02 -3.17
C LEU A 54 -9.73 7.32 -2.39
N LEU A 55 -9.79 8.28 -1.46
CA LEU A 55 -8.64 8.65 -0.64
C LEU A 55 -8.20 7.49 0.27
N ILE A 56 -9.14 6.84 0.97
CA ILE A 56 -8.88 5.67 1.82
C ILE A 56 -8.28 4.53 1.00
N GLN A 57 -8.83 4.24 -0.19
CA GLN A 57 -8.30 3.21 -1.08
C GLN A 57 -6.85 3.53 -1.48
N CYS A 58 -6.57 4.76 -1.89
CA CYS A 58 -5.22 5.19 -2.27
C CYS A 58 -4.26 5.17 -1.06
N MET A 59 -4.74 5.57 0.12
CA MET A 59 -3.98 5.49 1.38
C MET A 59 -3.60 4.05 1.71
N ASN A 60 -4.53 3.09 1.60
CA ASN A 60 -4.25 1.69 1.85
C ASN A 60 -3.17 1.13 0.91
N ILE A 61 -3.20 1.50 -0.37
CA ILE A 61 -2.17 1.10 -1.35
C ILE A 61 -0.84 1.77 -1.02
N TYR A 62 -0.86 3.07 -0.74
CA TYR A 62 0.32 3.84 -0.37
C TYR A 62 1.00 3.26 0.87
N MET A 63 0.24 3.00 1.94
CA MET A 63 0.75 2.43 3.19
C MET A 63 1.29 1.01 2.98
N ARG A 64 0.63 0.14 2.21
CA ARG A 64 1.20 -1.18 1.88
C ARG A 64 2.55 -1.06 1.17
N LYS A 65 2.68 -0.14 0.22
CA LYS A 65 3.94 0.08 -0.50
C LYS A 65 4.99 0.79 0.36
N LYS A 66 4.58 1.66 1.29
CA LYS A 66 5.47 2.33 2.24
C LYS A 66 5.96 1.38 3.34
N VAL A 67 5.13 0.50 3.87
CA VAL A 67 5.59 -0.59 4.76
C VAL A 67 6.68 -1.42 4.08
N ILE A 68 6.55 -1.66 2.76
CA ILE A 68 7.58 -2.36 1.97
C ILE A 68 8.85 -1.48 1.69
N GLN A 69 8.78 -0.16 1.79
CA GLN A 69 9.88 0.76 1.45
C GLN A 69 10.56 1.43 2.65
N GLU A 70 9.83 1.74 3.72
CA GLU A 70 10.34 2.28 4.99
C GLU A 70 10.90 1.16 5.88
N GLU A 71 10.35 -0.06 5.80
CA GLU A 71 11.07 -1.27 6.22
C GLU A 71 11.92 -1.72 5.05
N GLY A 72 13.10 -1.12 4.93
CA GLY A 72 14.04 -1.38 3.85
C GLY A 72 14.18 -2.87 3.58
N LEU A 73 13.73 -3.30 2.40
CA LEU A 73 14.00 -4.62 1.80
C LEU A 73 15.48 -4.76 1.39
N ASN A 74 16.41 -4.23 2.20
CA ASN A 74 17.85 -4.25 1.98
C ASN A 74 18.69 -4.27 3.27
N LYS A 75 18.10 -4.72 4.37
CA LYS A 75 18.81 -5.40 5.46
C LYS A 75 17.96 -6.62 5.78
N GLU A 76 18.62 -7.76 5.99
CA GLU A 76 18.01 -9.03 6.39
C GLU A 76 16.66 -8.84 7.06
N VAL A 77 15.60 -9.45 6.52
CA VAL A 77 14.32 -9.56 7.25
C VAL A 77 14.66 -10.17 8.60
N SER A 78 14.69 -9.34 9.64
CA SER A 78 15.06 -9.82 10.96
C SER A 78 14.03 -10.86 11.39
N THR A 79 14.50 -11.90 12.10
CA THR A 79 13.63 -12.98 12.57
C THR A 79 12.39 -12.45 13.29
N ASN A 80 12.52 -11.33 14.02
CA ASN A 80 11.43 -10.69 14.74
C ASN A 80 10.33 -10.11 13.83
N ILE A 81 10.70 -9.56 12.67
CA ILE A 81 9.72 -9.05 11.68
C ILE A 81 8.96 -10.22 11.06
N LEU A 82 9.66 -11.28 10.70
CA LEU A 82 9.03 -12.48 10.14
C LEU A 82 8.06 -13.13 11.15
N VAL A 83 8.46 -13.21 12.42
CA VAL A 83 7.61 -13.70 13.50
C VAL A 83 6.36 -12.82 13.65
N GLY A 84 6.52 -11.49 13.70
CA GLY A 84 5.37 -10.57 13.80
C GLY A 84 4.41 -10.66 12.61
N LEU A 85 4.91 -10.90 11.39
CA LEU A 85 4.08 -11.11 10.21
C LEU A 85 3.32 -12.45 10.27
N VAL A 86 3.98 -13.52 10.71
CA VAL A 86 3.34 -14.83 10.89
C VAL A 86 2.28 -14.76 11.98
N GLU A 87 2.54 -14.09 13.09
CA GLU A 87 1.57 -13.94 14.18
C GLU A 87 0.39 -13.06 13.79
N SER A 88 0.62 -11.95 13.07
CA SER A 88 -0.47 -11.05 12.65
C SER A 88 -1.37 -11.63 11.57
N LEU A 89 -0.83 -12.45 10.65
CA LEU A 89 -1.58 -13.03 9.54
C LEU A 89 -2.10 -14.44 9.85
N LEU A 90 -1.43 -15.18 10.73
CA LEU A 90 -1.68 -16.59 11.02
C LEU A 90 -1.78 -16.84 12.54
N GLY A 91 -2.25 -15.90 13.36
CA GLY A 91 -2.23 -15.99 14.82
C GLY A 91 -3.34 -16.84 15.50
N GLY A 92 -4.23 -17.46 14.73
CA GLY A 92 -5.36 -18.26 15.27
C GLY A 92 -5.09 -19.77 15.31
N ASP A 93 -5.80 -20.51 16.17
CA ASP A 93 -5.68 -21.98 16.26
C ASP A 93 -5.99 -22.69 14.92
N ASP A 94 -6.91 -22.12 14.15
CA ASP A 94 -7.30 -22.55 12.81
C ASP A 94 -6.18 -22.42 11.76
N GLN A 95 -5.15 -21.62 12.05
CA GLN A 95 -4.03 -21.36 11.13
C GLN A 95 -2.78 -22.21 11.44
N GLU A 96 -2.87 -23.22 12.31
CA GLU A 96 -1.73 -24.06 12.70
C GLU A 96 -1.07 -24.74 11.49
N GLN A 97 -1.87 -25.28 10.57
CA GLN A 97 -1.34 -25.96 9.38
C GLN A 97 -0.57 -25.00 8.47
N GLN A 98 -1.07 -23.78 8.29
CA GLN A 98 -0.45 -22.73 7.48
C GLN A 98 0.87 -22.30 8.11
N ARG A 99 0.93 -22.13 9.45
CA ARG A 99 2.19 -21.87 10.16
C ARG A 99 3.21 -22.99 9.96
N ARG A 100 2.79 -24.27 10.01
CA ARG A 100 3.66 -25.42 9.74
C ARG A 100 4.22 -25.42 8.32
N ILE A 101 3.39 -25.12 7.32
CA ILE A 101 3.82 -25.03 5.91
C ILE A 101 4.86 -23.91 5.75
N VAL A 102 4.58 -22.72 6.29
CA VAL A 102 5.51 -21.58 6.24
C VAL A 102 6.84 -21.93 6.91
N ALA A 103 6.82 -22.57 8.10
CA ALA A 103 8.03 -23.00 8.79
C ALA A 103 8.86 -24.01 7.97
N ASN A 104 8.20 -24.93 7.27
CA ASN A 104 8.89 -25.89 6.39
C ASN A 104 9.54 -25.20 5.18
N LEU A 105 8.84 -24.24 4.56
CA LEU A 105 9.39 -23.45 3.44
C LEU A 105 10.63 -22.66 3.89
N ILE A 106 10.57 -22.00 5.06
CA ILE A 106 11.70 -21.27 5.63
C ILE A 106 12.91 -22.19 5.81
N LYS A 107 12.71 -23.41 6.35
CA LYS A 107 13.78 -24.40 6.53
C LYS A 107 14.42 -24.84 5.22
N ILE A 108 13.62 -25.06 4.17
CA ILE A 108 14.13 -25.43 2.85
C ILE A 108 15.03 -24.31 2.31
N ILE A 109 14.54 -23.07 2.35
CA ILE A 109 15.25 -21.91 1.82
C ILE A 109 16.52 -21.62 2.63
N SER A 110 16.51 -21.85 3.93
CA SER A 110 17.67 -21.58 4.81
C SER A 110 18.79 -22.62 4.71
N ASN A 111 18.52 -23.79 4.11
CA ASN A 111 19.49 -24.86 3.90
C ASN A 111 20.05 -24.91 2.46
N THR A 112 19.73 -23.92 1.63
CA THR A 112 20.19 -23.79 0.24
C THR A 112 21.13 -22.61 0.12
#